data_AF-A0A0C1JID0-F1
#
_entry.id   AF-A0A0C1JID0-F1
#
_cell.length_a   1.000
_cell.length_b   1.000
_cell.length_c   1.000
_cell.angle_alpha   90.00
_cell.angle_beta   90.00
_cell.angle_gamma   90.00
#
_symmetry.space_group_name_H-M   'P 1'
#
loop_
_entity.id
_entity.type
_entity.pdbx_description
1 polymer ?
#
loop_
_entity_poly.entity_id
_entity_poly.type
_entity_poly.pdbx_seq_one_letter_code
_entity_poly.pdbx_strand_id
1 'polypeptide(L)'
;MNNDKTELASEERRNFLKLSASGAFTAALVAGAGGVLWSSEAAAQTAKEENEREKAADHVMTIATAYVLGASRSYPIMQLDLKENIQNATNGKVYVKLAPGGQLGAGGALVQKVQGGTIQAAQHSLSNFAPFASTVDLINMPYLCGSNQRFTNLVHSDTWQNEVHPKVEAAGFKALFYVVIDPRVVAVRQGGNPIVTPADMSGVKFRVPGSKMLQQYYRMVGANPTPVAWGETPSAIKQGVADALDPSVGALYVFGFKDILSNVTFTQAVPDSQVYSCNLEWFNSMPADVQEGIMWGSEMTSHQNLSKVPSARAYAMAELNKAGVQFQSLTDDQLAEWQDVGGYQRSEWDPFKTELAGSMDNFEKLVEAAGTQGKYYVHDA
;
A
#
# COMPACT_ATOMS: atom_id res chain seq x y z
N MET A 1 6.47 8.20 -44.84
CA MET A 1 6.94 7.68 -43.53
C MET A 1 5.97 8.16 -42.45
N ASN A 2 4.88 7.43 -42.20
CA ASN A 2 4.05 7.56 -40.98
C ASN A 2 2.92 6.52 -40.89
N ASN A 3 2.65 5.77 -41.96
CA ASN A 3 1.59 4.75 -41.94
C ASN A 3 1.94 3.56 -41.05
N ASP A 4 3.20 3.08 -41.07
CA ASP A 4 3.60 1.89 -40.29
C ASP A 4 3.45 2.09 -38.77
N LYS A 5 3.79 3.28 -38.24
CA LYS A 5 3.61 3.58 -36.81
C LYS A 5 2.13 3.68 -36.41
N THR A 6 1.29 4.13 -37.34
CA THR A 6 -0.15 4.27 -37.13
C THR A 6 -0.85 2.90 -37.23
N GLU A 7 -0.36 2.01 -38.09
CA GLU A 7 -0.80 0.63 -38.18
C GLU A 7 -0.38 -0.21 -36.97
N LEU A 8 0.86 -0.06 -36.47
CA LEU A 8 1.33 -0.73 -35.25
C LEU A 8 0.51 -0.32 -34.02
N ALA A 9 0.28 0.98 -33.81
CA ALA A 9 -0.58 1.48 -32.73
C ALA A 9 -2.05 1.02 -32.87
N SER A 10 -2.50 0.78 -34.11
CA SER A 10 -3.83 0.23 -34.40
C SER A 10 -3.91 -1.27 -34.13
N GLU A 11 -2.85 -2.03 -34.42
CA GLU A 11 -2.73 -3.45 -34.08
C GLU A 11 -2.64 -3.68 -32.59
N GLU A 12 -1.82 -2.91 -31.86
CA GLU A 12 -1.72 -2.99 -30.39
C GLU A 12 -3.06 -2.65 -29.74
N ARG A 13 -3.76 -1.62 -30.21
CA ARG A 13 -5.09 -1.27 -29.71
C ARG A 13 -6.14 -2.32 -30.05
N ARG A 14 -6.06 -2.97 -31.22
CA ARG A 14 -6.92 -4.10 -31.58
C ARG A 14 -6.60 -5.36 -30.77
N ASN A 15 -5.34 -5.59 -30.44
CA ASN A 15 -4.90 -6.71 -29.61
C ASN A 15 -5.32 -6.48 -28.15
N PHE A 16 -5.15 -5.26 -27.62
CA PHE A 16 -5.67 -4.82 -26.33
C PHE A 16 -7.19 -4.96 -26.25
N LEU A 17 -7.92 -4.51 -27.28
CA LEU A 17 -9.38 -4.66 -27.34
C LEU A 17 -9.80 -6.12 -27.49
N LYS A 18 -9.08 -6.94 -28.25
CA LYS A 18 -9.30 -8.39 -28.33
C LYS A 18 -9.04 -9.10 -27.00
N LEU A 19 -7.99 -8.72 -26.26
CA LEU A 19 -7.70 -9.22 -24.90
C LEU A 19 -8.77 -8.79 -23.90
N SER A 20 -9.31 -7.58 -24.04
CA SER A 20 -10.41 -7.09 -23.19
C SER A 20 -11.77 -7.73 -23.54
N ALA A 21 -12.00 -8.05 -24.83
CA ALA A 21 -13.25 -8.62 -25.34
C ALA A 21 -13.30 -10.15 -25.28
N SER A 22 -12.14 -10.83 -25.23
CA SER A 22 -12.07 -12.29 -25.04
C SER A 22 -12.40 -12.72 -23.62
N GLY A 23 -12.69 -11.78 -22.71
CA GLY A 23 -12.95 -12.08 -21.32
C GLY A 23 -11.80 -12.88 -20.73
N ALA A 24 -10.65 -12.24 -20.50
CA ALA A 24 -9.60 -12.77 -19.63
C ALA A 24 -10.06 -12.85 -18.15
N PHE A 25 -11.30 -13.29 -17.93
CA PHE A 25 -11.66 -14.24 -16.89
C PHE A 25 -11.11 -15.61 -17.31
N THR A 26 -9.86 -15.91 -16.98
CA THR A 26 -9.34 -17.27 -17.20
C THR A 26 -9.00 -17.88 -15.86
N ALA A 27 -9.97 -18.62 -15.32
CA ALA A 27 -9.96 -19.70 -14.33
C ALA A 27 -9.19 -19.55 -12.98
N ALA A 28 -8.07 -18.84 -12.91
CA ALA A 28 -7.22 -18.78 -11.71
C ALA A 28 -7.75 -17.82 -10.62
N LEU A 29 -8.53 -16.80 -10.99
CA LEU A 29 -9.09 -15.81 -10.05
C LEU A 29 -10.49 -16.17 -9.52
N VAL A 30 -11.20 -17.10 -10.18
CA VAL A 30 -12.52 -17.59 -9.72
C VAL A 30 -12.40 -18.76 -8.73
N ALA A 31 -11.21 -19.34 -8.57
CA ALA A 31 -10.98 -20.40 -7.58
C ALA A 31 -11.14 -19.93 -6.11
N GLY A 32 -11.11 -18.62 -5.85
CA GLY A 32 -11.15 -18.07 -4.48
C GLY A 32 -12.53 -17.69 -3.93
N ALA A 33 -13.60 -17.66 -4.73
CA ALA A 33 -14.86 -17.05 -4.29
C ALA A 33 -16.13 -17.62 -4.95
N GLY A 34 -16.27 -18.95 -5.01
CA GLY A 34 -17.53 -19.53 -5.50
C GLY A 34 -17.53 -21.04 -5.75
N GLY A 35 -17.18 -21.88 -4.77
CA GLY A 35 -17.62 -23.28 -4.77
C GLY A 35 -17.11 -24.23 -5.88
N VAL A 36 -16.29 -23.78 -6.83
CA VAL A 36 -15.68 -24.63 -7.88
C VAL A 36 -14.49 -25.48 -7.35
N LEU A 37 -14.23 -25.41 -6.05
CA LEU A 37 -13.04 -25.94 -5.34
C LEU A 37 -12.97 -27.48 -5.15
N TRP A 38 -13.77 -28.30 -5.83
CA TRP A 38 -13.91 -29.73 -5.44
C TRP A 38 -13.59 -30.77 -6.52
N SER A 39 -12.80 -30.43 -7.54
CA SER A 39 -12.20 -31.42 -8.44
C SER A 39 -10.68 -31.38 -8.29
N SER A 40 -10.08 -32.50 -7.87
CA SER A 40 -8.63 -32.69 -7.86
C SER A 40 -8.02 -32.44 -9.23
N GLU A 41 -8.77 -32.68 -10.30
CA GLU A 41 -8.35 -32.39 -11.67
C GLU A 41 -8.16 -30.88 -11.93
N ALA A 42 -9.10 -30.02 -11.48
CA ALA A 42 -8.99 -28.57 -11.70
C ALA A 42 -7.79 -27.95 -10.95
N ALA A 43 -7.52 -28.42 -9.73
CA ALA A 43 -6.33 -28.02 -8.98
C ALA A 43 -5.04 -28.51 -9.65
N ALA A 44 -5.02 -29.76 -10.11
CA ALA A 44 -3.88 -30.33 -10.83
C ALA A 44 -3.62 -29.60 -12.16
N GLN A 45 -4.67 -29.20 -12.88
CA GLN A 45 -4.57 -28.46 -14.12
C GLN A 45 -3.98 -27.06 -13.88
N THR A 46 -4.49 -26.30 -12.91
CA THR A 46 -3.92 -24.99 -12.54
C THR A 46 -2.45 -25.11 -12.13
N ALA A 47 -2.10 -26.12 -11.33
CA ALA A 47 -0.71 -26.36 -10.94
C ALA A 47 0.19 -26.72 -12.13
N LYS A 48 -0.34 -27.48 -13.09
CA LYS A 48 0.38 -27.79 -14.33
C LYS A 48 0.61 -26.55 -15.18
N GLU A 49 -0.41 -25.71 -15.37
CA GLU A 49 -0.31 -24.46 -16.13
C GLU A 49 0.71 -23.50 -15.50
N GLU A 50 0.70 -23.33 -14.18
CA GLU A 50 1.69 -22.49 -13.49
C GLU A 50 3.12 -23.04 -13.64
N ASN A 51 3.30 -24.37 -13.56
CA ASN A 51 4.60 -25.00 -13.80
C ASN A 51 5.08 -24.84 -15.25
N GLU A 52 4.17 -24.90 -16.23
CA GLU A 52 4.49 -24.68 -17.64
C GLU A 52 4.88 -23.23 -17.90
N ARG A 53 4.17 -22.26 -17.30
CA ARG A 53 4.53 -20.83 -17.35
C ARG A 53 5.88 -20.54 -16.70
N GLU A 54 6.15 -21.09 -15.51
CA GLU A 54 7.44 -20.92 -14.81
C GLU A 54 8.60 -21.48 -15.63
N LYS A 55 8.42 -22.62 -16.31
CA LYS A 55 9.44 -23.22 -17.18
C LYS A 55 9.66 -22.47 -18.49
N ALA A 56 8.63 -21.81 -19.01
CA ALA A 56 8.69 -21.07 -20.27
C ALA A 56 9.23 -19.64 -20.12
N ALA A 57 9.24 -19.09 -18.91
CA ALA A 57 9.70 -17.74 -18.65
C ALA A 57 11.23 -17.63 -18.68
N ASP A 58 11.72 -16.50 -19.19
CA ASP A 58 13.14 -16.14 -19.19
C ASP A 58 13.61 -15.71 -17.79
N HIS A 59 12.70 -15.16 -16.99
CA HIS A 59 12.97 -14.58 -15.68
C HIS A 59 11.90 -14.96 -14.66
N VAL A 60 12.33 -15.23 -13.42
CA VAL A 60 11.43 -15.44 -12.28
C VAL A 60 11.52 -14.25 -11.33
N MET A 61 10.38 -13.61 -11.08
CA MET A 61 10.25 -12.50 -10.14
C MET A 61 9.49 -12.98 -8.89
N THR A 62 10.20 -13.13 -7.76
CA THR A 62 9.55 -13.42 -6.48
C THR A 62 8.96 -12.14 -5.90
N ILE A 63 7.65 -12.13 -5.65
CA ILE A 63 6.95 -11.02 -5.00
C ILE A 63 6.39 -11.48 -3.66
N ALA A 64 6.93 -10.94 -2.56
CA ALA A 64 6.50 -11.29 -1.21
C ALA A 64 5.55 -10.26 -0.60
N THR A 65 4.55 -10.72 0.15
CA THR A 65 3.68 -9.82 0.92
C THR A 65 3.35 -10.42 2.30
N ALA A 66 2.99 -9.55 3.25
CA ALA A 66 2.49 -9.99 4.55
C ALA A 66 1.04 -10.52 4.49
N TYR A 67 0.34 -10.37 3.36
CA TYR A 67 -1.09 -10.57 3.22
C TYR A 67 -1.38 -11.90 2.52
N VAL A 68 -2.35 -12.66 3.03
CA VAL A 68 -2.82 -13.90 2.40
C VAL A 68 -3.50 -13.59 1.06
N LEU A 69 -3.49 -14.57 0.14
CA LEU A 69 -4.26 -14.43 -1.11
C LEU A 69 -5.76 -14.24 -0.80
N GLY A 70 -6.41 -13.37 -1.57
CA GLY A 70 -7.81 -13.01 -1.34
C GLY A 70 -8.01 -11.84 -0.36
N ALA A 71 -6.96 -11.37 0.33
CA ALA A 71 -7.04 -10.19 1.20
C ALA A 71 -7.54 -8.94 0.47
N SER A 72 -7.37 -8.85 -0.86
CA SER A 72 -7.89 -7.76 -1.71
C SER A 72 -9.40 -7.48 -1.54
N ARG A 73 -10.18 -8.42 -1.00
CA ARG A 73 -11.60 -8.21 -0.67
C ARG A 73 -11.81 -7.21 0.48
N SER A 74 -10.90 -7.14 1.44
CA SER A 74 -10.96 -6.27 2.63
C SER A 74 -9.84 -5.25 2.69
N TYR A 75 -8.75 -5.48 1.97
CA TYR A 75 -7.56 -4.64 1.92
C TYR A 75 -6.94 -4.75 0.51
N PRO A 76 -7.17 -3.77 -0.39
CA PRO A 76 -7.00 -3.94 -1.84
C PRO A 76 -5.53 -3.95 -2.28
N ILE A 77 -4.79 -5.00 -1.89
CA ILE A 77 -3.34 -5.14 -2.05
C ILE A 77 -2.92 -5.71 -3.41
N MET A 78 -3.89 -6.19 -4.20
CA MET A 78 -3.75 -6.48 -5.64
C MET A 78 -2.68 -7.51 -6.05
N GLN A 79 -2.34 -8.48 -5.19
CA GLN A 79 -1.29 -9.47 -5.47
C GLN A 79 -1.50 -10.25 -6.77
N LEU A 80 -2.71 -10.78 -6.95
CA LEU A 80 -3.07 -11.58 -8.11
C LEU A 80 -3.13 -10.72 -9.37
N ASP A 81 -3.72 -9.52 -9.25
CA ASP A 81 -3.82 -8.57 -10.35
C ASP A 81 -2.41 -8.12 -10.83
N LEU A 82 -1.47 -7.86 -9.90
CA LEU A 82 -0.07 -7.53 -10.23
C LEU A 82 0.65 -8.67 -10.94
N LYS A 83 0.52 -9.91 -10.43
CA LYS A 83 1.10 -11.11 -11.05
C LYS A 83 0.66 -11.24 -12.50
N GLU A 84 -0.65 -11.18 -12.74
CA GLU A 84 -1.20 -11.36 -14.09
C GLU A 84 -0.83 -10.20 -15.02
N ASN A 85 -0.92 -8.95 -14.54
CA ASN A 85 -0.58 -7.79 -15.38
C ASN A 85 0.90 -7.81 -15.80
N ILE A 86 1.83 -8.14 -14.92
CA ILE A 86 3.27 -8.26 -15.26
C ILE A 86 3.51 -9.41 -16.24
N GLN A 87 2.96 -10.59 -15.98
CA GLN A 87 3.14 -11.75 -16.86
C GLN A 87 2.60 -11.48 -18.27
N ASN A 88 1.43 -10.85 -18.37
CA ASN A 88 0.80 -10.53 -19.65
C ASN A 88 1.57 -9.42 -20.38
N ALA A 89 1.96 -8.36 -19.68
CA ALA A 89 2.68 -7.22 -20.26
C ALA A 89 4.10 -7.57 -20.73
N THR A 90 4.70 -8.59 -20.12
CA THR A 90 6.00 -9.13 -20.53
C THR A 90 5.88 -10.27 -21.54
N ASN A 91 4.67 -10.54 -22.06
CA ASN A 91 4.38 -11.66 -22.97
C ASN A 91 4.90 -13.01 -22.45
N GLY A 92 4.81 -13.23 -21.13
CA GLY A 92 5.27 -14.44 -20.46
C GLY A 92 6.77 -14.51 -20.17
N LYS A 93 7.58 -13.51 -20.55
CA LYS A 93 9.03 -13.49 -20.28
C LYS A 93 9.35 -13.44 -18.78
N VAL A 94 8.47 -12.83 -17.98
CA VAL A 94 8.57 -12.83 -16.52
C VAL A 94 7.49 -13.71 -15.94
N TYR A 95 7.87 -14.75 -15.20
CA TYR A 95 6.97 -15.47 -14.32
C TYR A 95 6.99 -14.84 -12.93
N VAL A 96 5.82 -14.46 -12.41
CA VAL A 96 5.70 -13.88 -11.06
C VAL A 96 5.36 -14.98 -10.06
N LYS A 97 6.30 -15.23 -9.14
CA LYS A 97 6.14 -16.19 -8.04
C LYS A 97 5.70 -15.45 -6.77
N LEU A 98 4.45 -15.63 -6.37
CA LEU A 98 3.92 -14.99 -5.17
C LEU A 98 4.37 -15.75 -3.91
N ALA A 99 4.86 -15.01 -2.92
CA ALA A 99 5.10 -15.48 -1.55
C ALA A 99 4.19 -14.72 -0.57
N PRO A 100 2.89 -15.07 -0.51
CA PRO A 100 1.89 -14.37 0.29
C PRO A 100 1.93 -14.76 1.78
N GLY A 101 1.15 -14.06 2.60
CA GLY A 101 0.85 -14.48 3.97
C GLY A 101 2.04 -14.43 4.93
N GLY A 102 3.04 -13.60 4.64
CA GLY A 102 4.19 -13.41 5.52
C GLY A 102 5.21 -14.55 5.50
N GLN A 103 5.14 -15.46 4.53
CA GLN A 103 6.09 -16.59 4.38
C GLN A 103 7.56 -16.15 4.40
N LEU A 104 7.85 -14.97 3.88
CA LEU A 104 9.20 -14.40 3.81
C LEU A 104 9.38 -13.19 4.74
N GLY A 105 8.44 -12.93 5.65
CA GLY A 105 8.47 -11.82 6.61
C GLY A 105 7.39 -10.76 6.36
N ALA A 106 7.44 -9.67 7.13
CA ALA A 106 6.51 -8.56 7.05
C ALA A 106 7.19 -7.21 7.37
N GLY A 107 6.65 -6.11 6.85
CA GLY A 107 7.17 -4.76 7.11
C GLY A 107 8.64 -4.61 6.72
N GLY A 108 9.46 -4.03 7.61
CA GLY A 108 10.87 -3.79 7.36
C GLY A 108 11.70 -5.03 7.01
N ALA A 109 11.31 -6.22 7.49
CA ALA A 109 12.00 -7.48 7.13
C ALA A 109 11.88 -7.81 5.64
N LEU A 110 10.74 -7.48 5.01
CA LEU A 110 10.59 -7.62 3.55
C LEU A 110 11.42 -6.58 2.81
N VAL A 111 11.45 -5.34 3.30
CA VAL A 111 12.27 -4.27 2.71
C VAL A 111 13.74 -4.67 2.67
N GLN A 112 14.27 -5.21 3.77
CA GLN A 112 15.66 -5.72 3.86
C GLN A 112 15.96 -6.81 2.82
N LYS A 113 15.02 -7.75 2.61
CA LYS A 113 15.20 -8.83 1.63
C LYS A 113 15.19 -8.33 0.19
N VAL A 114 14.37 -7.30 -0.12
CA VAL A 114 14.40 -6.64 -1.43
C VAL A 114 15.71 -5.88 -1.60
N GLN A 115 16.12 -5.09 -0.61
CA GLN A 115 17.35 -4.30 -0.68
C GLN A 115 18.59 -5.18 -0.91
N GLY A 116 18.68 -6.29 -0.18
CA GLY A 116 19.76 -7.27 -0.32
C GLY A 116 19.62 -8.23 -1.50
N GLY A 117 18.60 -8.09 -2.36
CA GLY A 117 18.40 -8.92 -3.55
C GLY A 117 18.01 -10.38 -3.28
N THR A 118 17.62 -10.73 -2.05
CA THR A 118 17.16 -12.09 -1.69
C THR A 118 15.83 -12.42 -2.37
N ILE A 119 14.97 -11.41 -2.54
CA ILE A 119 13.73 -11.48 -3.32
C ILE A 119 13.67 -10.28 -4.25
N GLN A 120 13.05 -10.44 -5.42
CA GLN A 120 13.04 -9.41 -6.46
C GLN A 120 12.14 -8.25 -6.07
N ALA A 121 10.98 -8.51 -5.46
CA ALA A 121 10.09 -7.45 -5.00
C ALA A 121 9.29 -7.85 -3.76
N ALA A 122 8.77 -6.84 -3.07
CA ALA A 122 7.85 -7.04 -1.97
C ALA A 122 6.88 -5.87 -1.82
N GLN A 123 5.77 -6.17 -1.15
CA GLN A 123 4.83 -5.18 -0.66
C GLN A 123 5.17 -4.81 0.79
N HIS A 124 5.13 -3.52 1.09
CA HIS A 124 5.20 -3.00 2.46
C HIS A 124 4.56 -1.60 2.57
N SER A 125 4.26 -1.16 3.79
CA SER A 125 3.76 0.20 4.01
C SER A 125 4.87 1.23 3.88
N LEU A 126 4.54 2.44 3.43
CA LEU A 126 5.53 3.52 3.32
C LEU A 126 6.15 3.89 4.67
N SER A 127 5.39 3.76 5.76
CA SER A 127 5.94 3.96 7.11
C SER A 127 6.92 2.87 7.56
N ASN A 128 6.81 1.64 7.06
CA ASN A 128 7.83 0.60 7.28
C ASN A 128 9.00 0.72 6.29
N PHE A 129 8.80 1.41 5.17
CA PHE A 129 9.82 1.67 4.16
C PHE A 129 10.74 2.83 4.52
N ALA A 130 10.22 3.83 5.22
CA ALA A 130 10.93 5.05 5.60
C ALA A 130 12.34 4.84 6.20
N PRO A 131 12.61 3.83 7.06
CA PRO A 131 13.98 3.58 7.53
C PRO A 131 15.00 3.21 6.44
N PHE A 132 14.54 2.77 5.27
CA PHE A 132 15.37 2.31 4.15
C PHE A 132 15.43 3.33 3.01
N ALA A 133 14.33 4.03 2.75
CA ALA A 133 14.23 5.12 1.79
C ALA A 133 13.51 6.31 2.43
N SER A 134 14.22 7.12 3.21
CA SER A 134 13.64 8.14 4.11
C SER A 134 12.71 9.14 3.44
N THR A 135 12.98 9.51 2.19
CA THR A 135 12.19 10.49 1.45
C THR A 135 10.71 10.12 1.34
N VAL A 136 10.35 8.83 1.40
CA VAL A 136 8.95 8.40 1.31
C VAL A 136 8.16 8.73 2.57
N ASP A 137 8.83 9.04 3.68
CA ASP A 137 8.18 9.41 4.95
C ASP A 137 7.46 10.76 4.85
N LEU A 138 7.72 11.55 3.79
CA LEU A 138 6.93 12.75 3.43
C LEU A 138 5.43 12.44 3.31
N ILE A 139 5.07 11.21 2.94
CA ILE A 139 3.67 10.79 2.86
C ILE A 139 2.98 10.72 4.23
N ASN A 140 3.76 10.50 5.29
CA ASN A 140 3.29 10.38 6.67
C ASN A 140 3.25 11.76 7.35
N MET A 141 3.43 12.85 6.60
CA MET A 141 3.25 14.20 7.10
C MET A 141 1.76 14.40 7.46
N PRO A 142 1.43 14.73 8.72
CA PRO A 142 0.03 14.69 9.17
C PRO A 142 -0.84 15.70 8.42
N TYR A 143 -1.98 15.22 7.92
CA TYR A 143 -3.00 15.94 7.16
C TYR A 143 -2.56 16.47 5.79
N LEU A 144 -1.37 16.09 5.29
CA LEU A 144 -0.94 16.41 3.94
C LEU A 144 -1.65 15.57 2.88
N CYS A 145 -1.68 14.26 3.09
CA CYS A 145 -2.29 13.27 2.18
C CYS A 145 -3.27 12.36 2.93
N GLY A 146 -3.95 12.89 3.94
CA GLY A 146 -4.93 12.13 4.73
C GLY A 146 -6.01 11.50 3.85
N SER A 147 -6.52 12.24 2.86
CA SER A 147 -7.49 11.71 1.89
C SER A 147 -6.81 10.88 0.79
N ASN A 148 -7.52 9.84 0.31
CA ASN A 148 -7.03 8.97 -0.76
C ASN A 148 -6.82 9.75 -2.06
N GLN A 149 -7.67 10.74 -2.37
CA GLN A 149 -7.50 11.51 -3.61
C GLN A 149 -6.22 12.36 -3.56
N ARG A 150 -5.89 13.00 -2.44
CA ARG A 150 -4.64 13.77 -2.30
C ARG A 150 -3.40 12.86 -2.37
N PHE A 151 -3.46 11.69 -1.74
CA PHE A 151 -2.41 10.68 -1.86
C PHE A 151 -2.21 10.24 -3.32
N THR A 152 -3.31 9.93 -4.02
CA THR A 152 -3.32 9.52 -5.44
C THR A 152 -2.75 10.62 -6.33
N ASN A 153 -3.16 11.88 -6.14
CA ASN A 153 -2.63 13.01 -6.90
C ASN A 153 -1.11 13.13 -6.73
N LEU A 154 -0.62 13.05 -5.48
CA LEU A 154 0.79 13.21 -5.18
C LEU A 154 1.65 12.12 -5.83
N VAL A 155 1.36 10.84 -5.57
CA VAL A 155 2.24 9.74 -6.03
C VAL A 155 2.23 9.53 -7.55
N HIS A 156 1.23 10.08 -8.24
CA HIS A 156 1.15 10.09 -9.71
C HIS A 156 1.65 11.40 -10.33
N SER A 157 2.07 12.38 -9.54
CA SER A 157 2.57 13.67 -10.04
C SER A 157 3.99 13.57 -10.60
N ASP A 158 4.32 14.45 -11.54
CA ASP A 158 5.68 14.62 -12.02
C ASP A 158 6.62 15.07 -10.89
N THR A 159 6.13 15.88 -9.94
CA THR A 159 6.90 16.31 -8.77
C THR A 159 7.37 15.11 -7.94
N TRP A 160 6.48 14.17 -7.64
CA TRP A 160 6.87 12.97 -6.89
C TRP A 160 7.85 12.09 -7.67
N GLN A 161 7.60 11.92 -8.98
CA GLN A 161 8.48 11.17 -9.86
C GLN A 161 9.89 11.79 -9.96
N ASN A 162 10.00 13.11 -9.97
CA ASN A 162 11.28 13.80 -10.14
C ASN A 162 12.03 14.03 -8.82
N GLU A 163 11.32 14.22 -7.70
CA GLU A 163 11.94 14.61 -6.42
C GLU A 163 12.09 13.44 -5.44
N VAL A 164 11.25 12.39 -5.56
CA VAL A 164 11.19 11.28 -4.59
C VAL A 164 11.71 9.99 -5.20
N HIS A 165 11.28 9.60 -6.40
CA HIS A 165 11.74 8.33 -7.00
C HIS A 165 13.27 8.24 -7.16
N PRO A 166 14.03 9.27 -7.57
CA PRO A 166 15.48 9.16 -7.69
C PRO A 166 16.16 8.89 -6.35
N LYS A 167 15.62 9.42 -5.24
CA LYS A 167 16.13 9.15 -3.88
C LYS A 167 15.78 7.72 -3.42
N VAL A 168 14.62 7.19 -3.85
CA VAL A 168 14.25 5.78 -3.64
C VAL A 168 15.18 4.85 -4.44
N GLU A 169 15.49 5.22 -5.68
CA GLU A 169 16.44 4.49 -6.54
C GLU A 169 17.86 4.55 -5.97
N ALA A 170 18.31 5.70 -5.47
CA ALA A 170 19.58 5.82 -4.76
C ALA A 170 19.68 4.93 -3.50
N ALA A 171 18.54 4.58 -2.90
CA ALA A 171 18.46 3.64 -1.78
C ALA A 171 18.43 2.15 -2.21
N GLY A 172 18.48 1.86 -3.51
CA GLY A 172 18.53 0.51 -4.08
C GLY A 172 17.18 -0.06 -4.48
N PHE A 173 16.14 0.76 -4.63
CA PHE A 173 14.78 0.30 -4.93
C PHE A 173 14.19 0.94 -6.17
N LYS A 174 13.46 0.15 -6.96
CA LYS A 174 12.51 0.66 -7.96
C LYS A 174 11.10 0.63 -7.36
N ALA A 175 10.44 1.78 -7.24
CA ALA A 175 9.01 1.81 -6.92
C ALA A 175 8.20 1.31 -8.12
N LEU A 176 7.39 0.28 -7.93
CA LEU A 176 6.55 -0.30 -9.00
C LEU A 176 5.21 0.43 -9.08
N PHE A 177 4.47 0.47 -7.97
CA PHE A 177 3.28 1.29 -7.81
C PHE A 177 2.94 1.48 -6.33
N TYR A 178 2.13 2.49 -6.06
CA TYR A 178 1.62 2.81 -4.73
C TYR A 178 0.18 2.32 -4.60
N VAL A 179 -0.12 1.68 -3.47
CA VAL A 179 -1.44 1.11 -3.20
C VAL A 179 -2.23 2.08 -2.35
N VAL A 180 -3.37 2.52 -2.89
CA VAL A 180 -4.37 3.29 -2.16
C VAL A 180 -5.23 2.31 -1.35
N ILE A 181 -5.40 2.61 -0.07
CA ILE A 181 -6.20 1.81 0.84
C ILE A 181 -7.29 2.72 1.44
N ASP A 182 -6.94 3.43 2.50
CA ASP A 182 -7.76 4.39 3.22
C ASP A 182 -6.88 5.17 4.18
N PRO A 183 -7.37 6.29 4.72
CA PRO A 183 -6.72 6.96 5.82
C PRO A 183 -6.51 6.01 7.01
N ARG A 184 -5.42 6.26 7.74
CA ARG A 184 -5.18 5.67 9.05
C ARG A 184 -6.18 6.18 10.07
N VAL A 185 -6.48 5.31 11.04
CA VAL A 185 -7.43 5.57 12.14
C VAL A 185 -6.66 5.62 13.47
N VAL A 186 -7.35 5.82 14.58
CA VAL A 186 -6.84 5.47 15.91
C VAL A 186 -7.69 4.34 16.46
N ALA A 187 -7.08 3.17 16.66
CA ALA A 187 -7.75 1.98 17.15
C ALA A 187 -7.26 1.65 18.57
N VAL A 188 -8.18 1.39 19.48
CA VAL A 188 -7.89 1.15 20.90
C VAL A 188 -8.22 -0.29 21.28
N ARG A 189 -7.34 -0.92 22.06
CA ARG A 189 -7.55 -2.28 22.58
C ARG A 189 -8.77 -2.37 23.48
N GLN A 190 -9.33 -3.56 23.59
CA GLN A 190 -10.38 -3.87 24.56
C GLN A 190 -10.02 -3.38 25.97
N GLY A 191 -11.00 -2.77 26.63
CA GLY A 191 -10.86 -2.13 27.94
C GLY A 191 -10.36 -0.67 27.90
N GLY A 192 -9.94 -0.16 26.73
CA GLY A 192 -9.59 1.25 26.57
C GLY A 192 -10.79 2.12 26.19
N ASN A 193 -10.71 3.40 26.57
CA ASN A 193 -11.71 4.41 26.23
C ASN A 193 -11.58 4.84 24.75
N PRO A 194 -12.67 5.29 24.12
CA PRO A 194 -12.59 5.98 22.83
C PRO A 194 -11.65 7.20 22.92
N ILE A 195 -10.89 7.45 21.84
CA ILE A 195 -10.01 8.61 21.70
C ILE A 195 -10.69 9.57 20.72
N VAL A 196 -11.14 10.74 21.18
CA VAL A 196 -11.93 11.69 20.38
C VAL A 196 -11.13 12.95 20.11
N THR A 197 -10.42 13.44 21.12
CA THR A 197 -9.59 14.65 21.07
C THR A 197 -8.12 14.28 21.28
N PRO A 198 -7.17 15.16 20.91
CA PRO A 198 -5.76 14.95 21.25
C PRO A 198 -5.51 14.77 22.76
N ALA A 199 -6.31 15.38 23.62
CA ALA A 199 -6.17 15.23 25.08
C ALA A 199 -6.34 13.77 25.55
N ASP A 200 -7.18 12.99 24.86
CA ASP A 200 -7.43 11.57 25.17
C ASP A 200 -6.21 10.66 24.90
N MET A 201 -5.20 11.15 24.17
CA MET A 201 -3.96 10.43 23.92
C MET A 201 -2.99 10.48 25.10
N SER A 202 -3.23 11.35 26.09
CA SER A 202 -2.31 11.53 27.21
C SER A 202 -2.03 10.21 27.94
N GLY A 203 -0.78 9.77 27.90
CA GLY A 203 -0.33 8.54 28.55
C GLY A 203 -0.59 7.25 27.78
N VAL A 204 -1.28 7.29 26.63
CA VAL A 204 -1.56 6.12 25.78
C VAL A 204 -0.25 5.56 25.22
N LYS A 205 0.05 4.27 25.47
CA LYS A 205 1.17 3.57 24.82
C LYS A 205 0.78 3.29 23.38
N PHE A 206 1.29 4.08 22.45
CA PHE A 206 0.86 4.04 21.06
C PHE A 206 1.83 3.23 20.21
N ARG A 207 1.37 2.14 19.59
CA ARG A 207 2.22 1.40 18.66
C ARG A 207 2.33 2.18 17.36
N VAL A 208 3.57 2.36 16.89
CA VAL A 208 3.88 2.93 15.57
C VAL A 208 4.78 1.99 14.77
N PRO A 209 4.78 2.07 13.43
CA PRO A 209 5.83 1.46 12.61
C PRO A 209 7.15 2.25 12.73
N GLY A 210 8.20 1.83 12.02
CA GLY A 210 9.54 2.46 12.07
C GLY A 210 9.64 3.90 11.53
N SER A 211 8.55 4.54 11.14
CA SER A 211 8.52 5.93 10.66
C SER A 211 8.88 6.90 11.78
N LYS A 212 9.81 7.82 11.50
CA LYS A 212 10.16 8.90 12.42
C LYS A 212 9.05 9.96 12.45
N MET A 213 8.40 10.20 11.30
CA MET A 213 7.29 11.14 11.19
C MET A 213 6.12 10.74 12.09
N LEU A 214 5.72 9.47 12.10
CA LEU A 214 4.63 8.99 12.96
C LEU A 214 4.99 9.00 14.43
N GLN A 215 6.24 8.65 14.78
CA GLN A 215 6.74 8.79 16.16
C GLN A 215 6.65 10.24 16.63
N GLN A 216 7.00 11.21 15.78
CA GLN A 216 6.89 12.62 16.12
C GLN A 216 5.42 13.04 16.25
N TYR A 217 4.57 12.67 15.29
CA TYR A 217 3.15 13.02 15.28
C TYR A 217 2.45 12.55 16.54
N TYR A 218 2.57 11.25 16.87
CA TYR A 218 1.90 10.69 18.04
C TYR A 218 2.43 11.27 19.36
N ARG A 219 3.70 11.71 19.41
CA ARG A 219 4.22 12.46 20.56
C ARG A 219 3.61 13.86 20.66
N MET A 220 3.46 14.56 19.54
CA MET A 220 2.87 15.91 19.49
C MET A 220 1.42 15.91 19.95
N VAL A 221 0.65 14.89 19.55
CA VAL A 221 -0.74 14.73 20.02
C VAL A 221 -0.85 14.10 21.41
N GLY A 222 0.25 13.95 22.16
CA GLY A 222 0.24 13.59 23.59
C GLY A 222 0.39 12.10 23.93
N ALA A 223 0.56 11.23 22.94
CA ALA A 223 0.76 9.80 23.17
C ALA A 223 2.22 9.44 23.49
N ASN A 224 2.43 8.20 23.93
CA ASN A 224 3.75 7.60 24.13
C ASN A 224 4.05 6.58 23.02
N PRO A 225 4.59 7.01 21.87
CA PRO A 225 4.79 6.12 20.73
C PRO A 225 5.94 5.14 20.95
N THR A 226 5.70 3.86 20.69
CA THR A 226 6.71 2.79 20.70
C THR A 226 6.74 2.08 19.35
N PRO A 227 7.90 2.05 18.66
CA PRO A 227 8.06 1.27 17.45
C PRO A 227 7.89 -0.23 17.72
N VAL A 228 6.98 -0.89 16.99
CA VAL A 228 6.81 -2.35 17.04
C VAL A 228 6.67 -2.87 15.61
N ALA A 229 7.40 -3.93 15.29
CA ALA A 229 7.33 -4.56 13.98
C ALA A 229 5.91 -5.05 13.68
N TRP A 230 5.49 -4.98 12.41
CA TRP A 230 4.12 -5.32 12.04
C TRP A 230 3.73 -6.76 12.41
N GLY A 231 4.63 -7.72 12.21
CA GLY A 231 4.40 -9.13 12.57
C GLY A 231 4.22 -9.37 14.08
N GLU A 232 4.71 -8.47 14.94
CA GLU A 232 4.64 -8.58 16.40
C GLU A 232 3.45 -7.79 16.98
N THR A 233 2.83 -6.94 16.18
CA THR A 233 1.83 -5.96 16.63
C THR A 233 0.58 -6.62 17.22
N PRO A 234 -0.02 -7.68 16.65
CA PRO A 234 -1.18 -8.34 17.26
C PRO A 234 -0.88 -8.85 18.68
N SER A 235 0.30 -9.42 18.89
CA SER A 235 0.74 -9.90 20.22
C SER A 235 0.97 -8.73 21.18
N ALA A 236 1.65 -7.67 20.73
CA ALA A 236 1.92 -6.49 21.55
C ALA A 236 0.64 -5.81 22.03
N ILE A 237 -0.36 -5.65 21.16
CA ILE A 237 -1.66 -5.08 21.53
C ILE A 237 -2.40 -6.03 22.47
N LYS A 238 -2.45 -7.34 22.18
CA LYS A 238 -3.15 -8.33 23.02
C LYS A 238 -2.58 -8.38 24.44
N GLN A 239 -1.25 -8.34 24.58
CA GLN A 239 -0.53 -8.38 25.85
C GLN A 239 -0.53 -7.04 26.60
N GLY A 240 -1.01 -5.95 25.98
CA GLY A 240 -1.03 -4.62 26.60
C GLY A 240 0.35 -3.96 26.64
N VAL A 241 1.28 -4.39 25.79
CA VAL A 241 2.54 -3.67 25.55
C VAL A 241 2.24 -2.31 24.91
N ALA A 242 1.23 -2.27 24.03
CA ALA A 242 0.64 -1.04 23.52
C ALA A 242 -0.89 -1.06 23.71
N ASP A 243 -1.46 0.12 23.89
CA ASP A 243 -2.89 0.33 24.13
C ASP A 243 -3.64 0.71 22.85
N ALA A 244 -2.94 1.35 21.91
CA ALA A 244 -3.52 1.81 20.65
C ALA A 244 -2.56 1.66 19.47
N LEU A 245 -3.10 1.73 18.25
CA LEU A 245 -2.37 1.69 16.98
C LEU A 245 -3.17 2.41 15.89
N ASP A 246 -2.55 2.64 14.72
CA ASP A 246 -3.14 3.46 13.64
C ASP A 246 -3.40 2.87 12.23
N PRO A 247 -3.35 1.56 11.93
CA PRO A 247 -3.64 1.08 10.56
C PRO A 247 -5.06 1.41 10.08
N SER A 248 -5.31 1.38 8.76
CA SER A 248 -6.69 1.46 8.25
C SER A 248 -7.55 0.29 8.73
N VAL A 249 -8.88 0.45 8.69
CA VAL A 249 -9.86 -0.59 9.07
C VAL A 249 -9.64 -1.91 8.33
N GLY A 250 -9.22 -1.86 7.07
CA GLY A 250 -8.91 -3.06 6.29
C GLY A 250 -7.74 -3.85 6.86
N ALA A 251 -6.66 -3.18 7.28
CA ALA A 251 -5.51 -3.83 7.89
C ALA A 251 -5.87 -4.43 9.26
N LEU A 252 -6.67 -3.71 10.07
CA LEU A 252 -7.16 -4.20 11.35
C LEU A 252 -7.96 -5.50 11.20
N TYR A 253 -8.85 -5.56 10.20
CA TYR A 253 -9.61 -6.77 9.91
C TYR A 253 -8.70 -7.94 9.46
N VAL A 254 -7.84 -7.71 8.46
CA VAL A 254 -7.01 -8.79 7.88
C VAL A 254 -6.07 -9.42 8.90
N PHE A 255 -5.51 -8.63 9.81
CA PHE A 255 -4.57 -9.12 10.83
C PHE A 255 -5.26 -9.57 12.13
N GLY A 256 -6.58 -9.75 12.11
CA GLY A 256 -7.31 -10.41 13.21
C GLY A 256 -7.48 -9.55 14.45
N PHE A 257 -7.48 -8.23 14.33
CA PHE A 257 -7.68 -7.33 15.47
C PHE A 257 -9.14 -7.24 15.95
N LYS A 258 -10.07 -7.91 15.25
CA LYS A 258 -11.51 -7.90 15.56
C LYS A 258 -11.84 -8.32 17.00
N ASP A 259 -11.07 -9.24 17.57
CA ASP A 259 -11.26 -9.76 18.94
C ASP A 259 -10.32 -9.06 19.96
N ILE A 260 -9.57 -8.05 19.51
CA ILE A 260 -8.53 -7.35 20.29
C ILE A 260 -8.92 -5.88 20.53
N LEU A 261 -9.70 -5.28 19.65
CA LEU A 261 -10.08 -3.88 19.69
C LEU A 261 -11.51 -3.65 20.20
N SER A 262 -11.75 -2.47 20.77
CA SER A 262 -13.09 -2.02 21.19
C SER A 262 -13.58 -0.83 20.36
N ASN A 263 -12.71 0.17 20.14
CA ASN A 263 -13.08 1.44 19.51
C ASN A 263 -12.10 1.82 18.40
N VAL A 264 -12.64 2.39 17.33
CA VAL A 264 -11.89 2.95 16.19
C VAL A 264 -12.38 4.36 15.91
N THR A 265 -11.47 5.33 15.96
CA THR A 265 -11.73 6.74 15.64
C THR A 265 -11.09 7.12 14.31
N PHE A 266 -11.88 7.68 13.39
CA PHE A 266 -11.39 8.16 12.09
C PHE A 266 -10.72 9.53 12.21
N THR A 267 -9.46 9.56 12.64
CA THR A 267 -8.65 10.79 12.73
C THR A 267 -8.06 11.22 11.39
N GLN A 268 -7.92 10.31 10.42
CA GLN A 268 -7.48 10.57 9.04
C GLN A 268 -6.13 11.31 8.94
N ALA A 269 -5.27 11.12 9.93
CA ALA A 269 -4.03 11.89 10.05
C ALA A 269 -3.06 11.65 8.88
N VAL A 270 -2.96 10.41 8.39
CA VAL A 270 -2.07 10.04 7.28
C VAL A 270 -2.73 8.94 6.44
N PRO A 271 -2.33 8.72 5.18
CA PRO A 271 -2.82 7.59 4.41
C PRO A 271 -2.24 6.28 4.92
N ASP A 272 -3.00 5.18 4.90
CA ASP A 272 -2.45 3.82 5.07
C ASP A 272 -1.77 3.32 3.79
N SER A 273 -0.83 4.13 3.32
CA SER A 273 -0.15 3.99 2.04
C SER A 273 0.77 2.78 2.00
N GLN A 274 0.66 2.00 0.93
CA GLN A 274 1.57 0.89 0.65
C GLN A 274 2.31 1.12 -0.67
N VAL A 275 3.40 0.38 -0.86
CA VAL A 275 4.16 0.34 -2.10
C VAL A 275 4.56 -1.10 -2.40
N TYR A 276 4.56 -1.45 -3.67
CA TYR A 276 5.36 -2.55 -4.17
C TYR A 276 6.68 -1.98 -4.66
N SER A 277 7.79 -2.43 -4.08
CA SER A 277 9.13 -2.03 -4.53
C SER A 277 9.90 -3.25 -5.02
N CYS A 278 10.72 -3.04 -6.04
CA CYS A 278 11.62 -4.02 -6.60
C CYS A 278 13.08 -3.67 -6.27
N ASN A 279 13.96 -4.67 -6.20
CA ASN A 279 15.39 -4.45 -6.12
C ASN A 279 15.87 -3.75 -7.40
N LEU A 280 16.54 -2.61 -7.25
CA LEU A 280 16.90 -1.77 -8.40
C LEU A 280 17.93 -2.45 -9.32
N GLU A 281 18.92 -3.15 -8.75
CA GLU A 281 19.94 -3.85 -9.54
C GLU A 281 19.32 -4.95 -10.41
N TRP A 282 18.44 -5.77 -9.82
CA TRP A 282 17.70 -6.78 -10.57
C TRP A 282 16.84 -6.15 -11.66
N PHE A 283 16.09 -5.09 -11.35
CA PHE A 283 15.24 -4.40 -12.33
C PHE A 283 16.08 -3.87 -13.50
N ASN A 284 17.19 -3.20 -13.22
CA ASN A 284 18.08 -2.64 -14.25
C ASN A 284 18.81 -3.71 -15.07
N SER A 285 18.96 -4.93 -14.54
CA SER A 285 19.54 -6.05 -15.28
C SER A 285 18.60 -6.67 -16.33
N MET A 286 17.30 -6.36 -16.26
CA MET A 286 16.31 -6.88 -17.21
C MET A 286 16.43 -6.19 -18.57
N PRO A 287 16.08 -6.86 -19.69
CA PRO A 287 15.91 -6.22 -20.99
C PRO A 287 14.92 -5.05 -20.94
N ALA A 288 15.10 -4.05 -21.80
CA ALA A 288 14.29 -2.83 -21.78
C ALA A 288 12.78 -3.09 -21.96
N ASP A 289 12.41 -4.04 -22.83
CA ASP A 289 11.02 -4.44 -23.05
C ASP A 289 10.43 -5.17 -21.83
N VAL A 290 11.25 -5.90 -21.08
CA VAL A 290 10.84 -6.53 -19.82
C VAL A 290 10.64 -5.48 -18.72
N GLN A 291 11.54 -4.49 -18.61
CA GLN A 291 11.40 -3.37 -17.69
C GLN A 291 10.10 -2.59 -17.96
N GLU A 292 9.85 -2.27 -19.23
CA GLU A 292 8.62 -1.59 -19.67
C GLU A 292 7.37 -2.42 -19.35
N GLY A 293 7.38 -3.72 -19.63
CA GLY A 293 6.28 -4.62 -19.30
C GLY A 293 5.99 -4.69 -17.80
N ILE A 294 7.02 -4.75 -16.95
CA ILE A 294 6.86 -4.73 -15.48
C ILE A 294 6.23 -3.41 -15.02
N MET A 295 6.70 -2.27 -15.54
CA MET A 295 6.18 -0.95 -15.16
C MET A 295 4.75 -0.75 -15.66
N TRP A 296 4.45 -1.15 -16.89
CA TRP A 296 3.08 -1.09 -17.43
C TRP A 296 2.12 -1.97 -16.64
N GLY A 297 2.54 -3.19 -16.31
CA GLY A 297 1.74 -4.11 -15.50
C GLY A 297 1.43 -3.52 -14.12
N SER A 298 2.42 -2.83 -13.53
CA SER A 298 2.27 -2.13 -12.25
C SER A 298 1.33 -0.92 -12.35
N GLU A 299 1.40 -0.12 -13.41
CA GLU A 299 0.47 0.99 -13.65
C GLU A 299 -0.97 0.49 -13.80
N MET A 300 -1.20 -0.57 -14.56
CA MET A 300 -2.52 -1.18 -14.71
C MET A 300 -3.08 -1.68 -13.38
N THR A 301 -2.23 -2.28 -12.54
CA THR A 301 -2.63 -2.69 -11.19
C THR A 301 -2.99 -1.50 -10.31
N SER A 302 -2.27 -0.38 -10.42
CA SER A 302 -2.58 0.87 -9.72
C SER A 302 -3.98 1.38 -10.10
N HIS A 303 -4.34 1.36 -11.39
CA HIS A 303 -5.69 1.73 -11.83
C HIS A 303 -6.77 0.82 -11.25
N GLN A 304 -6.54 -0.50 -11.27
CA GLN A 304 -7.48 -1.47 -10.70
C GLN A 304 -7.67 -1.29 -9.19
N ASN A 305 -6.60 -0.94 -8.47
CA ASN A 305 -6.63 -0.69 -7.02
C ASN A 305 -7.65 0.40 -6.64
N LEU A 306 -7.66 1.54 -7.34
CA LEU A 306 -8.55 2.68 -7.02
C LEU A 306 -10.04 2.29 -7.00
N SER A 307 -10.44 1.38 -7.89
CA SER A 307 -11.84 0.90 -7.97
C SER A 307 -12.25 -0.01 -6.82
N LYS A 308 -11.28 -0.69 -6.16
CA LYS A 308 -11.58 -1.66 -5.09
C LYS A 308 -11.71 -0.98 -3.72
N VAL A 309 -11.08 0.19 -3.53
CA VAL A 309 -11.01 0.90 -2.25
C VAL A 309 -12.36 0.99 -1.51
N PRO A 310 -13.45 1.53 -2.10
CA PRO A 310 -14.70 1.71 -1.36
C PRO A 310 -15.34 0.39 -0.92
N SER A 311 -15.30 -0.63 -1.80
CA SER A 311 -15.86 -1.95 -1.50
C SER A 311 -15.07 -2.70 -0.43
N ALA A 312 -13.74 -2.58 -0.44
CA ALA A 312 -12.88 -3.18 0.56
C ALA A 312 -13.09 -2.56 1.95
N ARG A 313 -13.19 -1.22 2.01
CA ARG A 313 -13.55 -0.46 3.21
C ARG A 313 -14.86 -0.95 3.81
N ALA A 314 -15.93 -0.95 2.99
CA ALA A 314 -17.27 -1.33 3.43
C ALA A 314 -17.29 -2.76 3.98
N TYR A 315 -16.61 -3.69 3.32
CA TYR A 315 -16.52 -5.08 3.78
C TYR A 315 -15.77 -5.20 5.11
N ALA A 316 -14.59 -4.58 5.24
CA ALA A 316 -13.80 -4.63 6.47
C ALA A 316 -14.55 -4.02 7.67
N MET A 317 -15.20 -2.86 7.48
CA MET A 317 -16.00 -2.21 8.52
C MET A 317 -17.19 -3.07 8.94
N ALA A 318 -17.90 -3.69 7.98
CA ALA A 318 -19.03 -4.57 8.30
C ALA A 318 -18.60 -5.77 9.15
N GLU A 319 -17.45 -6.38 8.84
CA GLU A 319 -16.95 -7.53 9.59
C GLU A 319 -16.42 -7.15 10.99
N LEU A 320 -15.75 -6.00 11.13
CA LEU A 320 -15.32 -5.48 12.43
C LEU A 320 -16.53 -5.10 13.30
N ASN A 321 -17.55 -4.47 12.74
CA ASN A 321 -18.77 -4.11 13.47
C ASN A 321 -19.51 -5.36 13.98
N LYS A 322 -19.59 -6.43 13.18
CA LYS A 322 -20.15 -7.73 13.62
C LYS A 322 -19.40 -8.33 14.81
N ALA A 323 -18.10 -8.05 14.94
CA ALA A 323 -17.28 -8.48 16.07
C ALA A 323 -17.40 -7.53 17.28
N GLY A 324 -18.22 -6.48 17.21
CA GLY A 324 -18.48 -5.55 18.30
C GLY A 324 -17.58 -4.31 18.34
N VAL A 325 -16.69 -4.13 17.35
CA VAL A 325 -15.86 -2.93 17.25
C VAL A 325 -16.74 -1.72 16.94
N GLN A 326 -16.64 -0.68 17.78
CA GLN A 326 -17.37 0.56 17.61
C GLN A 326 -16.57 1.56 16.76
N PHE A 327 -17.26 2.25 15.87
CA PHE A 327 -16.68 3.23 14.96
C PHE A 327 -17.14 4.64 15.32
N GLN A 328 -16.20 5.58 15.35
CA GLN A 328 -16.46 6.98 15.62
C GLN A 328 -15.82 7.87 14.56
N SER A 329 -16.65 8.71 13.93
CA SER A 329 -16.19 9.83 13.11
C SER A 329 -16.10 11.08 13.97
N LEU A 330 -15.11 11.92 13.68
CA LEU A 330 -14.95 13.22 14.30
C LEU A 330 -15.85 14.25 13.61
N THR A 331 -16.35 15.22 14.37
CA THR A 331 -16.88 16.46 13.78
C THR A 331 -15.74 17.28 13.18
N ASP A 332 -16.07 18.27 12.34
CA ASP A 332 -15.07 19.18 11.77
C ASP A 332 -14.28 19.91 12.87
N ASP A 333 -14.95 20.35 13.94
CA ASP A 333 -14.30 21.00 15.08
C ASP A 333 -13.33 20.04 15.80
N GLN A 334 -13.75 18.79 16.04
CA GLN A 334 -12.88 17.79 16.67
C GLN A 334 -11.68 17.48 15.78
N LEU A 335 -11.88 17.33 14.46
CA LEU A 335 -10.80 17.11 13.52
C LEU A 335 -9.83 18.31 13.47
N ALA A 336 -10.35 19.53 13.55
CA ALA A 336 -9.55 20.75 13.62
C ALA A 336 -8.64 20.76 14.85
N GLU A 337 -9.09 20.28 16.02
CA GLU A 337 -8.23 20.15 17.21
C GLU A 337 -6.99 19.26 16.93
N TRP A 338 -7.16 18.15 16.21
CA TRP A 338 -6.04 17.30 15.83
C TRP A 338 -5.09 17.98 14.84
N GLN A 339 -5.64 18.70 13.86
CA GLN A 339 -4.87 19.45 12.87
C GLN A 339 -4.09 20.59 13.51
N ASP A 340 -4.67 21.30 14.47
CA ASP A 340 -4.02 22.39 15.20
C ASP A 340 -2.83 21.87 16.02
N VAL A 341 -2.95 20.68 16.63
CA VAL A 341 -1.89 20.09 17.45
C VAL A 341 -0.80 19.43 16.62
N GLY A 342 -1.15 18.71 15.56
CA GLY A 342 -0.22 17.82 14.84
C GLY A 342 -0.04 18.09 13.35
N GLY A 343 -0.81 19.01 12.75
CA GLY A 343 -0.83 19.24 11.31
C GLY A 343 0.48 19.73 10.72
N TYR A 344 0.70 19.37 9.44
CA TYR A 344 1.94 19.67 8.72
C TYR A 344 2.28 21.17 8.62
N GLN A 345 1.31 22.06 8.87
CA GLN A 345 1.50 23.52 8.90
C GLN A 345 2.37 23.98 10.07
N ARG A 346 2.51 23.15 11.13
CA ARG A 346 3.33 23.48 12.30
C ARG A 346 4.82 23.53 11.97
N SER A 347 5.53 24.44 12.64
CA SER A 347 6.99 24.65 12.47
C SER A 347 7.85 23.48 12.93
N GLU A 348 7.32 22.65 13.83
CA GLU A 348 7.97 21.45 14.33
C GLU A 348 8.25 20.43 13.22
N TRP A 349 7.57 20.56 12.08
CA TRP A 349 7.77 19.76 10.88
C TRP A 349 8.84 20.32 9.93
N ASP A 350 9.28 21.57 10.08
CA ASP A 350 10.19 22.23 9.14
C ASP A 350 11.54 21.51 8.95
N PRO A 351 12.14 20.92 10.00
CA PRO A 351 13.32 20.06 9.83
C PRO A 351 13.04 18.85 8.92
N PHE A 352 11.92 18.16 9.12
CA PHE A 352 11.54 17.00 8.30
C PHE A 352 11.26 17.40 6.85
N LYS A 353 10.52 18.50 6.65
CA LYS A 353 10.20 19.02 5.31
C LYS A 353 11.48 19.33 4.54
N THR A 354 12.41 20.06 5.17
CA THR A 354 13.66 20.47 4.53
C THR A 354 14.59 19.28 4.30
N GLU A 355 14.77 18.40 5.29
CA GLU A 355 15.63 17.22 5.18
C GLU A 355 15.15 16.26 4.08
N LEU A 356 13.86 15.91 4.09
CA LEU A 356 13.33 14.87 3.20
C LEU A 356 13.04 15.40 1.79
N ALA A 357 12.43 16.59 1.68
CA ALA A 357 12.15 17.19 0.36
C ALA A 357 13.42 17.81 -0.27
N GLY A 358 14.43 18.15 0.54
CA GLY A 358 15.69 18.79 0.13
C GLY A 358 15.66 20.32 0.22
N SER A 359 14.47 20.93 0.19
CA SER A 359 14.25 22.37 0.41
C SER A 359 12.79 22.63 0.75
N MET A 360 12.48 23.86 1.22
CA MET A 360 11.09 24.26 1.44
C MET A 360 10.31 24.45 0.16
N ASP A 361 10.92 25.06 -0.85
CA ASP A 361 10.33 25.20 -2.18
C ASP A 361 9.91 23.84 -2.77
N ASN A 362 10.74 22.81 -2.60
CA ASN A 362 10.41 21.47 -3.06
C ASN A 362 9.29 20.84 -2.25
N PHE A 363 9.23 21.08 -0.93
CA PHE A 363 8.09 20.66 -0.13
C PHE A 363 6.79 21.33 -0.57
N GLU A 364 6.80 22.63 -0.84
CA GLU A 364 5.63 23.38 -1.32
C GLU A 364 5.12 22.85 -2.67
N LYS A 365 6.02 22.50 -3.60
CA LYS A 365 5.64 21.81 -4.86
C LYS A 365 4.96 20.47 -4.61
N LEU A 366 5.38 19.71 -3.59
CA LEU A 366 4.72 18.45 -3.22
C LEU A 366 3.32 18.72 -2.63
N VAL A 367 3.15 19.79 -1.84
CA VAL A 367 1.84 20.20 -1.32
C VAL A 367 0.90 20.59 -2.46
N GLU A 368 1.39 21.36 -3.43
CA GLU A 368 0.66 21.74 -4.65
C GLU A 368 0.28 20.52 -5.49
N ALA A 369 1.22 19.60 -5.71
CA ALA A 369 0.98 18.36 -6.44
C ALA A 369 -0.09 17.49 -5.77
N ALA A 370 -0.09 17.38 -4.43
CA ALA A 370 -1.13 16.65 -3.70
C ALA A 370 -2.52 17.30 -3.85
N GLY A 371 -2.58 18.62 -4.03
CA GLY A 371 -3.82 19.36 -4.27
C GLY A 371 -4.30 19.38 -5.73
N THR A 372 -3.45 18.97 -6.68
CA THR A 372 -3.73 19.10 -8.12
C THR A 372 -4.38 17.81 -8.65
N GLN A 373 -5.64 17.89 -9.07
CA GLN A 373 -6.38 16.74 -9.58
C GLN A 373 -5.75 16.20 -10.88
N GLY A 374 -5.28 14.96 -10.85
CA GLY A 374 -4.76 14.26 -12.02
C GLY A 374 -5.84 13.50 -12.81
N LYS A 375 -5.39 12.64 -13.75
CA LYS A 375 -6.26 11.72 -14.51
C LYS A 375 -6.83 10.55 -13.67
N TYR A 376 -6.36 10.40 -12.44
CA TYR A 376 -6.71 9.30 -11.54
C TYR A 376 -7.74 9.77 -10.51
N TYR A 377 -8.76 8.95 -10.28
CA TYR A 377 -9.82 9.24 -9.32
C TYR A 377 -10.03 8.06 -8.38
N VAL A 378 -10.21 8.36 -7.10
CA VAL A 378 -10.62 7.41 -6.07
C VAL A 378 -11.69 8.04 -5.20
N HIS A 379 -12.71 7.25 -4.87
CA HIS A 379 -13.76 7.71 -3.97
C HIS A 379 -13.24 7.73 -2.52
N ASP A 380 -13.11 8.93 -1.96
CA ASP A 380 -12.73 9.15 -0.56
C ASP A 380 -13.80 8.60 0.41
N ALA A 381 -13.43 8.45 1.69
CA ALA A 381 -14.31 7.89 2.73
C ALA A 381 -15.28 8.91 3.30
#